data_AF-A0A374NYZ2-F1
#
_entry.id   AF-A0A374NYZ2-F1
#
_cell.length_a   1.000
_cell.length_b   1.000
_cell.length_c   1.000
_cell.angle_alpha   90.00
_cell.angle_beta   90.00
_cell.angle_gamma   90.00
#
_symmetry.space_group_name_H-M   'P 1'
#
loop_
_entity.id
_entity.type
_entity.pdbx_description
1 polymer ?
#
loop_
_entity_poly.entity_id
_entity_poly.type
_entity_poly.pdbx_seq_one_letter_code
_entity_poly.pdbx_strand_id
1 'polypeptide(L)'
;MNCIQISKEDGSTYPLYFTETELEQICHSAINLKLKKDFIKKVQENYNPSYSWLRVEELEAVPELMAWLIEKYWHNHSADCSHNESLKSALAHFHCMAYSPKLFQELKAQCQPAVPENPRYRILSAAHESMVLHEQDKCSCTIKPRHWCEARCYLCGKLEISDFIAEFTLLKEENEA
;
A
#
# COMPACT_ATOMS: atom_id res chain seq x y z
N MET A 1 -27.49 -21.64 -6.28
CA MET A 1 -26.27 -22.30 -5.76
C MET A 1 -25.50 -22.86 -6.94
N ASN A 2 -24.28 -22.40 -7.10
CA ASN A 2 -23.40 -22.81 -8.19
C ASN A 2 -22.52 -23.97 -7.70
N CYS A 3 -22.24 -24.93 -8.57
CA CYS A 3 -21.51 -26.16 -8.23
C CYS A 3 -20.23 -26.27 -9.06
N ILE A 4 -19.09 -26.46 -8.39
CA ILE A 4 -17.79 -26.74 -9.01
C ILE A 4 -17.39 -28.17 -8.64
N GLN A 5 -17.04 -28.98 -9.63
CA GLN A 5 -16.52 -30.34 -9.43
C GLN A 5 -15.00 -30.28 -9.27
N ILE A 6 -14.49 -30.79 -8.15
CA ILE A 6 -13.04 -30.96 -7.96
C ILE A 6 -12.69 -32.43 -8.11
N SER A 7 -11.72 -32.72 -8.97
CA SER A 7 -11.14 -34.05 -9.14
C SER A 7 -9.95 -34.23 -8.21
N LYS A 8 -9.90 -35.37 -7.52
CA LYS A 8 -8.70 -35.83 -6.81
C LYS A 8 -7.75 -36.53 -7.78
N GLU A 9 -6.52 -36.73 -7.33
CA GLU A 9 -5.50 -37.51 -8.07
C GLU A 9 -5.93 -38.95 -8.35
N ASP A 10 -6.80 -39.52 -7.52
CA ASP A 10 -7.38 -40.86 -7.71
C ASP A 10 -8.55 -40.90 -8.72
N GLY A 11 -8.88 -39.77 -9.35
CA GLY A 11 -9.95 -39.64 -10.33
C GLY A 11 -11.36 -39.51 -9.72
N SER A 12 -11.52 -39.60 -8.40
CA SER A 12 -12.80 -39.33 -7.74
C SER A 12 -13.13 -37.83 -7.79
N THR A 13 -14.41 -37.51 -7.95
CA THR A 13 -14.90 -36.13 -7.97
C THR A 13 -15.79 -35.85 -6.77
N TYR A 14 -15.72 -34.63 -6.25
CA TYR A 14 -16.60 -34.15 -5.19
C TYR A 14 -17.13 -32.75 -5.52
N PRO A 15 -18.45 -32.52 -5.37
CA PRO A 15 -19.05 -31.22 -5.62
C PRO A 15 -18.76 -30.25 -4.48
N LEU A 16 -18.33 -29.05 -4.80
CA LEU A 16 -18.37 -27.90 -3.91
C LEU A 16 -19.50 -26.97 -4.36
N TYR A 17 -20.34 -26.58 -3.40
CA TYR A 17 -21.45 -25.67 -3.63
C TYR A 17 -21.12 -24.30 -3.06
N PHE A 18 -21.35 -23.27 -3.86
CA PHE A 18 -21.15 -21.90 -3.48
C PHE A 18 -22.43 -21.09 -3.69
N THR A 19 -22.67 -20.16 -2.78
CA THR A 19 -23.58 -19.04 -2.99
C THR A 19 -23.04 -18.09 -4.07
N GLU A 20 -23.90 -17.22 -4.60
CA GLU A 20 -23.46 -16.19 -5.55
C GLU A 20 -22.43 -15.26 -4.89
N THR A 21 -22.67 -14.87 -3.64
CA THR A 21 -21.75 -14.04 -2.86
C THR A 21 -20.37 -14.69 -2.67
N GLU A 22 -20.32 -15.98 -2.35
CA GLU A 22 -19.04 -16.70 -2.20
C GLU A 22 -18.28 -16.78 -3.53
N LEU A 23 -18.98 -17.00 -4.65
CA LEU A 23 -18.34 -16.97 -5.96
C LEU A 23 -17.81 -15.59 -6.33
N GLU A 24 -18.58 -14.54 -6.08
CA GLU A 24 -18.13 -13.16 -6.30
C GLU A 24 -16.87 -12.86 -5.48
N GLN A 25 -16.83 -13.31 -4.22
CA GLN A 25 -15.65 -13.17 -3.36
C GLN A 25 -14.44 -13.96 -3.89
N ILE A 26 -14.64 -15.19 -4.37
CA ILE A 26 -13.58 -16.01 -4.98
C ILE A 26 -13.07 -15.35 -6.26
N CYS A 27 -13.96 -14.88 -7.13
CA CYS A 27 -13.61 -14.17 -8.35
C CYS A 27 -12.81 -12.90 -8.05
N HIS A 28 -13.28 -12.05 -7.13
CA HIS A 28 -12.54 -10.86 -6.71
C HIS A 28 -11.18 -11.20 -6.12
N SER A 29 -11.09 -12.24 -5.30
CA SER A 29 -9.82 -12.70 -4.72
C SER A 29 -8.84 -13.18 -5.78
N ALA A 30 -9.30 -13.95 -6.76
CA ALA A 30 -8.48 -14.43 -7.88
C ALA A 30 -7.99 -13.27 -8.76
N ILE A 31 -8.85 -12.29 -9.05
CA ILE A 31 -8.46 -11.09 -9.80
C ILE A 31 -7.43 -10.29 -9.01
N ASN A 32 -7.65 -10.05 -7.72
CA ASN A 32 -6.71 -9.30 -6.88
C ASN A 32 -5.35 -10.00 -6.80
N LEU A 33 -5.29 -11.33 -6.70
CA LEU A 33 -4.03 -12.08 -6.75
C LEU A 33 -3.30 -11.90 -8.07
N LYS A 34 -4.03 -11.84 -9.20
CA LYS A 34 -3.46 -11.55 -10.51
C LYS A 34 -2.93 -10.11 -10.57
N LEU A 35 -3.72 -9.13 -10.11
CA LEU A 35 -3.32 -7.72 -10.05
C LEU A 35 -2.04 -7.52 -9.24
N LYS A 36 -1.89 -8.21 -8.10
CA LYS A 36 -0.64 -8.16 -7.31
C LYS A 36 0.58 -8.52 -8.15
N LYS A 37 0.50 -9.62 -8.91
CA LYS A 37 1.60 -10.08 -9.78
C LYS A 37 1.86 -9.09 -10.91
N ASP A 38 0.79 -8.57 -11.51
CA ASP A 38 0.88 -7.61 -12.61
C ASP A 38 1.51 -6.28 -12.14
N PHE A 39 1.16 -5.79 -10.94
CA PHE A 39 1.79 -4.62 -10.33
C PHE A 39 3.27 -4.84 -10.01
N ILE A 40 3.64 -5.97 -9.41
CA ILE A 40 5.05 -6.30 -9.15
C ILE A 40 5.85 -6.28 -10.44
N LYS A 41 5.34 -6.95 -11.48
CA LYS A 41 5.98 -6.95 -12.81
C LYS A 41 6.09 -5.53 -13.36
N LYS A 42 5.04 -4.71 -13.22
CA LYS A 42 5.05 -3.33 -13.71
C LYS A 42 6.07 -2.45 -12.98
N VAL A 43 6.21 -2.59 -11.67
CA VAL A 43 7.24 -1.87 -10.89
C VAL A 43 8.63 -2.31 -11.34
N GLN A 44 8.88 -3.60 -11.56
CA GLN A 44 10.15 -4.10 -12.07
C GLN A 44 10.47 -3.56 -13.48
N GLU A 45 9.49 -3.52 -14.38
CA GLU A 45 9.64 -2.98 -15.75
C GLU A 45 9.99 -1.48 -15.75
N ASN A 46 9.49 -0.72 -14.77
CA ASN A 46 9.69 0.74 -14.67
C ASN A 46 10.79 1.12 -13.67
N TYR A 47 11.50 0.14 -13.11
CA TYR A 47 12.52 0.38 -12.09
C TYR A 47 13.70 1.17 -12.67
N ASN A 48 13.97 2.32 -12.08
CA ASN A 48 15.17 3.12 -12.37
C ASN A 48 15.92 3.40 -11.07
N PRO A 49 17.12 2.83 -10.84
CA PRO A 49 17.86 2.99 -9.59
C PRO A 49 18.12 4.45 -9.19
N SER A 50 18.14 5.38 -10.15
CA SER A 50 18.42 6.80 -9.90
C SER A 50 17.17 7.64 -9.63
N TYR A 51 15.97 7.12 -9.92
CA TYR A 51 14.72 7.89 -9.87
C TYR A 51 13.50 7.08 -9.41
N SER A 52 13.69 5.83 -8.94
CA SER A 52 12.56 4.97 -8.58
C SER A 52 11.93 5.44 -7.28
N TRP A 53 10.72 5.94 -7.41
CA TRP A 53 9.85 6.37 -6.32
C TRP A 53 9.19 5.19 -5.59
N LEU A 54 9.21 3.99 -6.18
CA LEU A 54 8.69 2.75 -5.59
C LEU A 54 9.56 1.57 -6.02
N ARG A 55 9.78 0.63 -5.10
CA ARG A 55 10.43 -0.65 -5.38
C ARG A 55 9.54 -1.82 -4.96
N VAL A 56 9.91 -3.03 -5.39
CA VAL A 56 9.15 -4.24 -5.04
C VAL A 56 9.22 -4.51 -3.55
N GLU A 57 10.37 -4.26 -2.92
CA GLU A 57 10.60 -4.46 -1.49
C GLU A 57 9.65 -3.58 -0.65
N GLU A 58 9.33 -2.37 -1.12
CA GLU A 58 8.38 -1.48 -0.45
C GLU A 58 6.96 -2.03 -0.46
N LEU A 59 6.56 -2.73 -1.54
CA LEU A 59 5.25 -3.36 -1.63
C LEU A 59 5.09 -4.54 -0.66
N GLU A 60 6.20 -5.16 -0.29
CA GLU A 60 6.24 -6.25 0.70
C GLU A 60 6.31 -5.69 2.13
N ALA A 61 7.14 -4.67 2.35
CA ALA A 61 7.33 -4.03 3.66
C ALA A 61 6.10 -3.21 4.11
N VAL A 62 5.34 -2.66 3.15
CA VAL A 62 4.14 -1.85 3.40
C VAL A 62 2.95 -2.47 2.67
N PRO A 63 2.30 -3.49 3.25
CA PRO A 63 1.20 -4.21 2.60
C PRO A 63 0.01 -3.32 2.19
N GLU A 64 -0.20 -2.20 2.89
CA GLU A 64 -1.20 -1.19 2.55
C GLU A 64 -0.94 -0.54 1.19
N LEU A 65 0.32 -0.46 0.71
CA LEU A 65 0.64 0.06 -0.62
C LEU A 65 0.05 -0.82 -1.71
N MET A 66 0.19 -2.15 -1.59
CA MET A 66 -0.36 -3.07 -2.58
C MET A 66 -1.89 -3.01 -2.60
N ALA A 67 -2.53 -2.96 -1.42
CA ALA A 67 -3.98 -2.79 -1.33
C ALA A 67 -4.44 -1.47 -1.97
N TRP A 68 -3.74 -0.38 -1.66
CA TRP A 68 -4.00 0.94 -2.22
C TRP A 68 -3.85 0.99 -3.74
N LEU A 69 -2.78 0.38 -4.29
CA LEU A 69 -2.57 0.31 -5.75
C LEU A 69 -3.70 -0.46 -6.46
N ILE A 70 -4.16 -1.56 -5.87
CA ILE A 70 -5.32 -2.32 -6.38
C ILE A 70 -6.59 -1.46 -6.32
N GLU A 71 -6.81 -0.71 -5.25
CA GLU A 71 -7.94 0.22 -5.17
C GLU A 71 -7.87 1.28 -6.28
N LYS A 72 -6.69 1.90 -6.49
CA LYS A 72 -6.49 2.88 -7.57
C LYS A 72 -6.60 2.27 -8.96
N TYR A 73 -6.24 1.01 -9.13
CA TYR A 73 -6.52 0.28 -10.37
C TYR A 73 -8.02 0.30 -10.64
N TRP A 74 -8.84 -0.12 -9.67
CA TRP A 74 -10.30 -0.20 -9.85
C TRP A 74 -10.97 1.15 -10.06
N HIS A 75 -10.52 2.19 -9.37
CA HIS A 75 -11.03 3.56 -9.58
C HIS A 75 -10.78 4.08 -11.00
N ASN A 76 -9.65 3.71 -11.61
CA ASN A 76 -9.28 4.15 -12.96
C ASN A 76 -9.68 3.14 -14.05
N HIS A 77 -10.09 1.93 -13.67
CA HIS A 77 -10.47 0.89 -14.61
C HIS A 77 -11.87 1.17 -15.14
N SER A 78 -11.96 1.37 -16.45
CA SER A 78 -13.21 1.52 -17.18
C SER A 78 -13.21 0.59 -18.39
N ALA A 79 -14.37 0.35 -19.00
CA ALA A 79 -14.48 -0.47 -20.21
C ALA A 79 -13.59 0.06 -21.36
N ASP A 80 -13.26 1.35 -21.35
CA ASP A 80 -12.46 2.03 -22.38
C ASP A 80 -10.96 2.07 -22.04
N CYS A 81 -10.58 1.75 -20.81
CA CYS A 81 -9.18 1.76 -20.38
C CYS A 81 -8.58 0.35 -20.41
N SER A 82 -7.48 0.18 -21.15
CA SER A 82 -6.75 -1.09 -21.12
C SER A 82 -6.21 -1.38 -19.72
N HIS A 83 -6.06 -2.67 -19.40
CA HIS A 83 -5.45 -3.13 -18.15
C HIS A 83 -4.09 -2.47 -17.89
N ASN A 84 -3.22 -2.41 -18.90
CA ASN A 84 -1.89 -1.79 -18.79
C ASN A 84 -1.95 -0.29 -18.52
N GLU A 85 -2.91 0.43 -19.11
CA GLU A 85 -3.08 1.86 -18.83
C GLU A 85 -3.63 2.09 -17.42
N SER A 86 -4.52 1.21 -16.94
CA SER A 86 -5.02 1.26 -15.56
C SER A 86 -3.89 1.04 -14.53
N LEU A 87 -2.99 0.06 -14.77
CA LEU A 87 -1.80 -0.17 -13.95
C LEU A 87 -0.87 1.05 -13.94
N LYS A 88 -0.56 1.61 -15.12
CA LYS A 88 0.29 2.81 -15.24
C LYS A 88 -0.32 4.01 -14.52
N SER A 89 -1.63 4.19 -14.63
CA SER A 89 -2.34 5.29 -13.99
C SER A 89 -2.27 5.20 -12.46
N ALA A 90 -2.48 4.01 -11.89
CA ALA A 90 -2.33 3.79 -10.44
C ALA A 90 -0.90 4.08 -9.95
N LEU A 91 0.10 3.63 -10.70
CA LEU A 91 1.52 3.89 -10.44
C LEU A 91 1.89 5.38 -10.55
N ALA A 92 1.39 6.07 -11.57
CA ALA A 92 1.58 7.51 -11.73
C ALA A 92 0.91 8.30 -10.59
N HIS A 93 -0.25 7.84 -10.11
CA HIS A 93 -0.91 8.43 -8.96
C HIS A 93 -0.05 8.34 -7.70
N PHE A 94 0.57 7.17 -7.47
CA PHE A 94 1.51 7.01 -6.35
C PHE A 94 2.70 7.96 -6.51
N HIS A 95 3.31 8.05 -7.70
CA HIS A 95 4.42 8.97 -7.95
C HIS A 95 4.09 10.43 -7.58
N CYS A 96 2.87 10.88 -7.89
CA CYS A 96 2.41 12.23 -7.55
C CYS A 96 2.15 12.43 -6.05
N MET A 97 1.89 11.35 -5.30
CA MET A 97 1.48 11.40 -3.89
C MET A 97 2.55 10.94 -2.91
N ALA A 98 3.61 10.26 -3.37
CA ALA A 98 4.65 9.62 -2.56
C ALA A 98 5.09 10.51 -1.39
N TYR A 99 5.33 11.79 -1.67
CA TYR A 99 5.88 12.76 -0.73
C TYR A 99 4.81 13.71 -0.15
N SER A 100 3.58 13.24 0.03
CA SER A 100 2.48 14.04 0.60
C SER A 100 1.86 13.37 1.82
N PRO A 101 1.34 14.14 2.81
CA PRO A 101 0.60 13.57 3.92
C PRO A 101 -0.61 12.76 3.45
N LYS A 102 -1.23 13.18 2.34
CA LYS A 102 -2.42 12.54 1.78
C LYS A 102 -2.19 11.05 1.46
N LEU A 103 -0.98 10.65 1.07
CA LEU A 103 -0.66 9.23 0.90
C LEU A 103 -0.92 8.45 2.20
N PHE A 104 -0.32 8.86 3.31
CA PHE A 104 -0.45 8.17 4.60
C PHE A 104 -1.89 8.18 5.13
N GLN A 105 -2.65 9.23 4.81
CA GLN A 105 -4.10 9.28 5.08
C GLN A 105 -4.86 8.18 4.32
N GLU A 106 -4.50 7.91 3.07
CA GLU A 106 -5.15 6.87 2.27
C GLU A 106 -4.64 5.46 2.59
N LEU A 107 -3.35 5.32 2.95
CA LEU A 107 -2.79 4.03 3.38
C LEU A 107 -3.41 3.54 4.68
N LYS A 108 -3.59 4.42 5.68
CA LYS A 108 -4.24 4.02 6.94
C LYS A 108 -5.69 3.57 6.75
N ALA A 109 -6.36 4.04 5.70
CA ALA A 109 -7.72 3.61 5.37
C ALA A 109 -7.78 2.15 4.86
N GLN A 110 -6.63 1.59 4.43
CA GLN A 110 -6.52 0.18 4.03
C GLN A 110 -6.37 -0.78 5.22
N CYS A 111 -6.09 -0.27 6.43
CA CYS A 111 -5.92 -1.12 7.60
C CYS A 111 -7.25 -1.77 8.00
N GLN A 112 -7.27 -3.10 8.16
CA GLN A 112 -8.40 -3.83 8.72
C GLN A 112 -8.03 -4.47 10.08
N PRO A 113 -8.85 -4.31 11.13
CA PRO A 113 -9.88 -3.28 11.27
C PRO A 113 -9.24 -1.87 11.29
N ALA A 114 -9.98 -0.87 10.79
CA ALA A 114 -9.58 0.53 10.79
C ALA A 114 -9.81 1.17 12.18
N VAL A 115 -9.22 0.58 13.22
CA VAL A 115 -9.36 1.03 14.60
C VAL A 115 -8.02 1.42 15.20
N PRO A 116 -7.99 2.36 16.17
CA PRO A 116 -6.77 2.81 16.80
C PRO A 116 -5.96 1.71 17.49
N GLU A 117 -6.52 0.55 17.84
CA GLU A 117 -5.72 -0.54 18.40
C GLU A 117 -4.82 -1.24 17.37
N ASN A 118 -5.11 -1.14 16.08
CA ASN A 118 -4.32 -1.77 15.02
C ASN A 118 -2.91 -1.12 14.96
N PRO A 119 -1.82 -1.88 15.18
CA PRO A 119 -0.47 -1.35 15.14
C PRO A 119 -0.14 -0.61 13.85
N ARG A 120 -0.55 -1.15 12.69
CA ARG A 120 -0.33 -0.53 11.38
C ARG A 120 -1.07 0.80 11.26
N TYR A 121 -2.33 0.86 11.71
CA TYR A 121 -3.11 2.09 11.70
C TYR A 121 -2.45 3.19 12.54
N ARG A 122 -1.93 2.83 13.74
CA ARG A 122 -1.21 3.77 14.63
C ARG A 122 0.06 4.31 13.99
N ILE A 123 0.90 3.42 13.43
CA ILE A 123 2.16 3.80 12.80
C ILE A 123 1.89 4.73 11.60
N LEU A 124 0.94 4.38 10.73
CA LEU A 124 0.58 5.22 9.58
C LEU A 124 -0.06 6.55 10.00
N SER A 125 -0.79 6.58 11.12
CA SER A 125 -1.30 7.83 11.69
C SER A 125 -0.18 8.74 12.20
N ALA A 126 0.85 8.18 12.85
CA ALA A 126 2.02 8.93 13.28
C ALA A 126 2.83 9.46 12.09
N ALA A 127 3.02 8.64 11.04
CA ALA A 127 3.66 9.08 9.79
C ALA A 127 2.90 10.23 9.13
N HIS A 128 1.56 10.13 9.05
CA HIS A 128 0.70 11.20 8.56
C HIS A 128 0.84 12.49 9.39
N GLU A 129 0.80 12.40 10.72
CA GLU A 129 0.96 13.53 11.63
C GLU A 129 2.33 14.21 11.49
N SER A 130 3.40 13.42 11.36
CA SER A 130 4.76 13.94 11.14
C SER A 130 4.85 14.77 9.85
N MET A 131 4.24 14.29 8.76
CA MET A 131 4.18 15.02 7.49
C MET A 131 3.38 16.32 7.61
N VAL A 132 2.23 16.30 8.29
CA VAL A 132 1.39 17.49 8.52
C VAL A 132 2.13 18.53 9.38
N LEU A 133 2.82 18.10 10.44
CA LEU A 133 3.60 19.00 11.28
C LEU A 133 4.74 19.65 10.49
N HIS A 134 5.35 18.92 9.57
CA HIS A 134 6.38 19.47 8.68
C HIS A 134 5.80 20.53 7.74
N GLU A 135 4.70 20.24 7.05
CA GLU A 135 4.03 21.21 6.15
C GLU A 135 3.58 22.49 6.86
N GLN A 136 3.25 22.40 8.15
CA GLN A 136 2.83 23.55 8.97
C GLN A 136 4.00 24.27 9.65
N ASP A 137 5.26 23.92 9.36
CA ASP A 137 6.46 24.46 10.01
C ASP A 137 6.49 24.26 11.54
N LYS A 138 5.74 23.27 12.05
CA LYS A 138 5.62 22.92 13.48
C LYS A 138 6.53 21.75 13.89
N CYS A 139 7.49 21.40 13.04
CA CYS A 139 8.43 20.30 13.30
C CYS A 139 9.75 20.78 13.91
N SER A 140 10.63 19.85 14.28
CA SER A 140 11.94 20.16 14.86
C SER A 140 12.88 20.93 13.91
N CYS A 141 12.63 20.94 12.60
CA CYS A 141 13.42 21.71 11.63
C CYS A 141 13.41 23.22 11.91
N THR A 142 12.32 23.76 12.46
CA THR A 142 12.24 25.20 12.78
C THR A 142 12.95 25.55 14.08
N ILE A 143 13.02 24.59 15.01
CA ILE A 143 13.66 24.76 16.34
C ILE A 143 15.18 24.51 16.26
N LYS A 144 15.60 23.50 15.49
CA LYS A 144 17.00 23.06 15.35
C LYS A 144 17.36 22.88 13.86
N PRO A 145 17.59 23.95 13.09
CA PRO A 145 17.74 23.90 11.63
C PRO A 145 18.92 23.05 11.11
N ARG A 146 19.86 22.68 11.99
CA ARG A 146 20.97 21.76 11.66
C ARG A 146 20.57 20.28 11.63
N HIS A 147 19.40 19.93 12.17
CA HIS A 147 18.90 18.55 12.21
C HIS A 147 17.58 18.49 11.44
N TRP A 148 17.50 17.57 10.48
CA TRP A 148 16.28 17.36 9.70
C TRP A 148 15.37 16.41 10.46
N CYS A 149 14.08 16.73 10.56
CA CYS A 149 13.09 15.77 11.02
C CYS A 149 12.90 14.65 9.98
N GLU A 150 12.30 13.57 10.42
CA GLU A 150 12.07 12.34 9.65
C GLU A 150 11.26 12.66 8.38
N ALA A 151 10.22 13.49 8.49
CA ALA A 151 9.43 13.96 7.35
C ALA A 151 10.29 14.70 6.31
N ARG A 152 11.23 15.55 6.74
CA ARG A 152 12.15 16.24 5.82
C ARG A 152 13.11 15.27 5.15
N CYS A 153 13.63 14.29 5.89
CA CYS A 153 14.49 13.26 5.33
C CYS A 153 13.74 12.44 4.26
N TYR A 154 12.49 12.07 4.52
CA TYR A 154 11.63 11.38 3.56
C TYR A 154 11.36 12.24 2.31
N LEU A 155 10.94 13.50 2.47
CA LEU A 155 10.69 14.44 1.37
C LEU A 155 11.91 14.70 0.47
N CYS A 156 13.12 14.66 1.05
CA CYS A 156 14.37 14.82 0.30
C CYS A 156 14.90 13.50 -0.28
N GLY A 157 14.17 12.39 -0.17
CA GLY A 157 14.59 11.07 -0.65
C GLY A 157 15.76 10.46 0.12
N LYS A 158 16.02 10.93 1.35
CA LYS A 158 17.02 10.31 2.25
C LYS A 158 16.47 9.12 3.03
N LEU A 159 15.14 9.04 3.17
CA LEU A 159 14.44 7.89 3.72
C LEU A 159 13.51 7.33 2.66
N GLU A 160 13.38 6.02 2.67
CA GLU A 160 12.41 5.28 1.87
C GLU A 160 11.10 5.20 2.65
N ILE A 161 9.99 4.83 2.01
CA ILE A 161 8.69 4.86 2.69
C ILE A 161 8.62 3.84 3.83
N SER A 162 9.18 2.64 3.62
CA SER A 162 9.32 1.62 4.66
C SER A 162 10.14 2.10 5.85
N ASP A 163 11.32 2.70 5.61
CA ASP A 163 12.19 3.25 6.66
C ASP A 163 11.49 4.38 7.43
N PHE A 164 10.87 5.32 6.71
CA PHE A 164 10.14 6.42 7.34
C PHE A 164 9.01 5.93 8.25
N ILE A 165 8.25 4.92 7.81
CA ILE A 165 7.21 4.28 8.62
C ILE A 165 7.82 3.54 9.83
N ALA A 166 8.99 2.91 9.66
CA ALA A 166 9.66 2.14 10.71
C ALA A 166 10.11 3.00 11.91
N GLU A 167 10.48 4.27 11.68
CA GLU A 167 10.84 5.22 12.75
C GLU A 167 9.74 5.32 13.84
N PHE A 168 8.47 5.21 13.44
CA PHE A 168 7.33 5.30 14.37
C PHE A 168 6.99 3.99 15.08
N THR A 169 7.70 2.90 14.74
CA THR A 169 7.63 1.64 15.47
C THR A 169 8.47 1.70 16.75
N LEU A 170 9.62 2.37 16.68
CA LEU A 170 10.63 2.43 17.76
C LEU A 170 10.28 3.43 18.87
N LEU A 171 9.52 4.49 18.56
CA LEU A 171 9.14 5.54 19.52
C LEU A 171 8.20 5.09 20.66
N LYS A 172 7.71 3.84 20.63
CA LYS A 172 6.86 3.28 21.69
C LYS A 172 7.60 2.47 22.74
N GLU A 173 8.69 1.79 22.37
CA GLU A 173 9.42 0.96 23.33
C GLU A 173 10.23 1.79 24.34
N GLU A 174 10.61 3.03 23.99
CA GLU A 174 11.31 3.94 24.91
C GLU A 174 10.38 4.74 25.84
N ASN A 175 9.08 4.85 25.52
CA ASN A 175 8.11 5.60 26.34
C ASN A 175 7.30 4.70 27.30
N GLU A 176 7.48 3.38 27.23
CA GLU A 176 6.86 2.38 28.11
C GLU A 176 7.88 1.66 29.02
N ALA A 177 9.15 2.08 29.04
CA ALA A 177 10.24 1.57 29.91
C ALA A 177 10.59 2.57 31.04
#